data_AF-A0A3P6S1J4-F1
#
_entry.id   AF-A0A3P6S1J4-F1
#
_cell.length_a   1.000
_cell.length_b   1.000
_cell.length_c   1.000
_cell.angle_alpha   90.00
_cell.angle_beta   90.00
_cell.angle_gamma   90.00
#
_symmetry.space_group_name_H-M   'P 1'
#
loop_
_entity.id
_entity.type
_entity.pdbx_description
1 polymer ?
#
loop_
_entity_poly.entity_id
_entity_poly.type
_entity_poly.pdbx_seq_one_letter_code
_entity_poly.pdbx_strand_id
1 'polypeptide(L)'
;MNIFKIFLLFTADQSIALYSYRTRDEVQEVRKTRDPITGFRDKIIAAELATEDELKAIDKEAKKEVDEAVKVAHTEPALPREGLYCDIYHNTPPQYVRGITLDESIIQPYCRTEDLLKKLGVNA
;
A
#
# COMPACT_ATOMS: atom_id res chain seq x y z
N MET A 1 13.26 1.18 -19.43
CA MET A 1 11.96 0.47 -19.46
C MET A 1 12.18 -1.02 -19.15
N ASN A 2 12.40 -1.39 -17.87
CA ASN A 2 12.33 -2.78 -17.37
C ASN A 2 12.78 -2.97 -15.90
N ILE A 3 12.82 -1.93 -15.06
CA ILE A 3 13.07 -2.10 -13.62
C ILE A 3 11.76 -2.11 -12.80
N PHE A 4 10.75 -1.32 -13.21
CA PHE A 4 9.44 -1.31 -12.55
C PHE A 4 8.60 -2.59 -12.76
N LYS A 5 8.87 -3.37 -13.83
CA LYS A 5 8.11 -4.59 -14.14
C LYS A 5 8.45 -5.78 -13.23
N ILE A 6 9.61 -5.76 -12.57
CA ILE A 6 10.04 -6.83 -11.64
C ILE A 6 9.43 -6.62 -10.25
N PHE A 7 9.17 -5.37 -9.84
CA PHE A 7 8.57 -5.06 -8.55
C PHE A 7 7.09 -5.47 -8.48
N LEU A 8 6.35 -5.35 -9.60
CA LEU A 8 4.96 -5.83 -9.72
C LEU A 8 4.80 -7.35 -9.67
N LEU A 9 5.89 -8.12 -9.81
CA LEU A 9 5.92 -9.57 -9.59
C LEU A 9 6.15 -9.94 -8.11
N PHE A 10 6.44 -8.95 -7.25
CA PHE A 10 6.73 -9.17 -5.83
C PHE A 10 5.56 -8.84 -4.91
N THR A 11 4.59 -8.04 -5.37
CA THR A 11 3.27 -7.98 -4.76
C THR A 11 2.52 -9.24 -5.17
N ALA A 12 2.51 -10.23 -4.29
CA ALA A 12 1.68 -11.41 -4.42
C ALA A 12 0.22 -10.97 -4.63
N ASP A 13 -0.25 -11.04 -5.87
CA ASP A 13 -1.67 -11.23 -6.11
C ASP A 13 -2.01 -12.58 -5.47
N GLN A 14 -2.60 -12.55 -4.26
CA GLN A 14 -2.92 -13.75 -3.49
C GLN A 14 -3.81 -14.72 -4.28
N SER A 15 -4.43 -14.26 -5.37
CA SER A 15 -5.29 -15.06 -6.24
C SER A 15 -4.53 -15.90 -7.29
N ILE A 16 -3.29 -15.54 -7.65
CA ILE A 16 -2.51 -16.26 -8.67
C ILE A 16 -1.43 -17.08 -7.98
N ALA A 17 -1.65 -18.38 -7.88
CA ALA A 17 -0.60 -19.30 -7.48
C ALA A 17 0.53 -19.25 -8.52
N LEU A 18 1.62 -18.52 -8.22
CA LEU A 18 2.89 -18.44 -8.99
C LEU A 18 3.47 -19.81 -9.38
N TYR A 19 2.98 -20.86 -8.74
CA TYR A 19 3.25 -22.28 -8.98
C TYR A 19 2.71 -22.84 -10.28
N SER A 20 1.72 -22.18 -10.90
CA SER A 20 1.07 -22.70 -12.09
C SER A 20 1.94 -22.58 -13.35
N TYR A 21 2.97 -21.73 -13.34
CA TYR A 21 3.77 -21.43 -14.54
C TYR A 21 5.27 -21.25 -14.29
N ARG A 22 5.73 -21.28 -13.02
CA ARG A 22 7.15 -21.22 -12.63
C ARG A 22 7.43 -22.18 -11.47
N THR A 23 8.63 -22.75 -11.42
CA THR A 23 9.05 -23.64 -10.33
C THR A 23 9.51 -22.82 -9.12
N ARG A 24 9.45 -23.41 -7.91
CA ARG A 24 10.01 -22.78 -6.68
C ARG A 24 11.48 -22.45 -6.86
N ASP A 25 12.20 -23.37 -7.49
CA ASP A 25 13.65 -23.35 -7.57
C ASP A 25 14.14 -22.21 -8.45
N GLU A 26 13.47 -21.95 -9.59
CA GLU A 26 13.77 -20.80 -10.45
C GLU A 26 13.58 -19.47 -9.70
N VAL A 27 12.47 -19.33 -8.96
CA VAL A 27 12.18 -18.11 -8.20
C VAL A 27 13.21 -17.90 -7.08
N GLN A 28 13.61 -18.97 -6.39
CA GLN A 28 14.66 -18.90 -5.37
C GLN A 28 16.03 -18.59 -5.97
N GLU A 29 16.37 -19.15 -7.12
CA GLU A 29 17.63 -18.87 -7.82
C GLU A 29 17.72 -17.39 -8.22
N VAL A 30 16.66 -16.83 -8.81
CA VAL A 30 16.61 -15.41 -9.20
C VAL A 30 16.70 -14.51 -7.98
N ARG A 31 16.02 -14.85 -6.88
CA ARG A 31 16.13 -14.09 -5.61
C ARG A 31 17.53 -14.13 -5.01
N LYS A 32 18.26 -15.25 -5.13
CA LYS A 32 19.64 -15.35 -4.61
C LYS A 32 20.64 -14.63 -5.50
N THR A 33 20.46 -14.67 -6.81
CA THR A 33 21.46 -14.20 -7.78
C THR A 33 21.25 -12.76 -8.23
N ARG A 34 20.01 -12.26 -8.19
CA ARG A 34 19.63 -10.96 -8.77
C ARG A 34 18.74 -10.12 -7.86
N ASP A 35 18.92 -10.23 -6.54
CA ASP A 35 18.26 -9.33 -5.61
C ASP A 35 18.87 -7.92 -5.68
N PRO A 36 18.09 -6.89 -6.02
CA PRO A 36 18.58 -5.51 -6.06
C PRO A 36 19.04 -4.99 -4.70
N ILE A 37 18.50 -5.48 -3.58
CA ILE A 37 18.85 -5.00 -2.24
C ILE A 37 20.23 -5.52 -1.85
N THR A 38 20.42 -6.84 -1.91
CA THR A 38 21.72 -7.47 -1.62
C THR A 38 22.80 -6.97 -2.57
N GLY A 39 22.52 -6.91 -3.88
CA GLY A 39 23.48 -6.42 -4.88
C GLY A 39 23.81 -4.92 -4.74
N PHE A 40 22.95 -4.12 -4.11
CA PHE A 40 23.26 -2.72 -3.78
C PHE A 40 24.10 -2.61 -2.51
N ARG A 41 23.83 -3.43 -1.49
CA ARG A 41 24.68 -3.50 -0.28
C ARG A 41 26.12 -3.85 -0.62
N ASP A 42 26.32 -4.88 -1.46
CA ASP A 42 27.67 -5.30 -1.87
C ASP A 42 28.43 -4.17 -2.59
N LYS A 43 27.72 -3.39 -3.42
CA LYS A 43 28.32 -2.22 -4.12
C LYS A 43 28.67 -1.09 -3.17
N ILE A 44 27.85 -0.83 -2.15
CA ILE A 44 28.11 0.20 -1.15
C ILE A 44 29.34 -0.17 -0.31
N ILE A 45 29.40 -1.43 0.15
CA ILE A 45 30.52 -1.95 0.93
C ILE A 45 31.81 -1.92 0.09
N ALA A 46 31.74 -2.36 -1.17
CA ALA A 46 32.88 -2.31 -2.09
C ALA A 46 33.36 -0.88 -2.40
N ALA A 47 32.48 0.11 -2.30
CA ALA A 47 32.81 1.53 -2.47
C ALA A 47 33.24 2.22 -1.16
N GLU A 48 33.31 1.49 -0.04
CA GLU A 48 33.65 2.00 1.31
C GLU A 48 32.77 3.18 1.78
N LEU A 49 31.55 3.28 1.25
CA LEU A 49 30.65 4.41 1.51
C LEU A 49 29.85 4.28 2.82
N ALA A 50 29.69 3.06 3.32
CA ALA A 50 28.99 2.79 4.58
C ALA A 50 29.50 1.49 5.22
N THR A 51 29.36 1.40 6.53
CA THR A 51 29.67 0.18 7.28
C THR A 51 28.50 -0.80 7.28
N GLU A 52 28.78 -2.10 7.47
CA GLU A 52 27.74 -3.12 7.52
C GLU A 52 26.76 -2.89 8.69
N ASP A 53 27.23 -2.27 9.77
CA ASP A 53 26.43 -1.97 10.96
C ASP A 53 25.43 -0.83 10.72
N GLU A 54 25.80 0.19 9.95
CA GLU A 54 24.89 1.28 9.55
C GLU A 54 23.76 0.77 8.63
N LEU A 55 24.09 -0.12 7.68
CA LEU A 55 23.10 -0.74 6.81
C LEU A 55 22.08 -1.58 7.60
N LYS A 56 22.55 -2.31 8.63
CA LYS A 56 21.67 -3.07 9.54
C LYS A 56 20.81 -2.15 10.41
N ALA A 57 21.32 -0.99 10.80
CA ALA A 57 20.55 -0.01 11.56
C ALA A 57 19.37 0.53 10.74
N ILE A 58 19.59 0.89 9.47
CA ILE A 58 18.55 1.38 8.54
C ILE A 58 17.48 0.30 8.32
N ASP A 59 17.87 -0.95 8.10
CA ASP A 59 16.91 -2.06 7.96
C ASP A 59 16.01 -2.21 9.19
N LYS A 60 16.58 -2.03 10.38
CA LYS A 60 15.85 -2.14 11.64
C LYS A 60 14.89 -0.98 11.83
N GLU A 61 15.27 0.22 11.43
CA GLU A 61 14.40 1.40 11.44
C GLU A 61 13.22 1.23 10.48
N ALA A 62 13.49 0.85 9.23
CA ALA A 62 12.44 0.60 8.24
C ALA A 62 11.45 -0.49 8.69
N LYS A 63 11.94 -1.56 9.33
CA LYS A 63 11.05 -2.60 9.89
C LYS A 63 10.16 -2.06 11.00
N LYS A 64 10.68 -1.21 11.89
CA LYS A 64 9.87 -0.59 12.95
C LYS A 64 8.79 0.31 12.36
N GLU A 65 9.13 1.14 11.38
CA GLU A 65 8.16 2.00 10.68
C GLU A 65 7.03 1.18 10.05
N VAL A 66 7.37 0.08 9.37
CA VAL A 66 6.38 -0.83 8.78
C VAL A 66 5.53 -1.49 9.87
N ASP A 67 6.13 -1.97 10.96
CA ASP A 67 5.39 -2.59 12.07
C ASP A 67 4.44 -1.60 12.76
N GLU A 68 4.83 -0.33 12.86
CA GLU A 68 3.99 0.74 13.38
C GLU A 68 2.82 1.05 12.43
N ALA A 69 3.09 1.19 11.12
CA ALA A 69 2.07 1.41 10.10
C ALA A 69 1.05 0.26 10.03
N VAL A 70 1.53 -1.00 10.15
CA VAL A 70 0.66 -2.19 10.16
C VAL A 70 -0.26 -2.19 11.38
N LYS A 71 0.23 -1.76 12.55
CA LYS A 71 -0.61 -1.64 13.74
C LYS A 71 -1.71 -0.61 13.53
N VAL A 72 -1.37 0.56 12.98
CA VAL A 72 -2.36 1.60 12.67
C VAL A 72 -3.43 1.06 11.73
N ALA A 73 -3.02 0.44 10.61
CA ALA A 73 -3.93 -0.14 9.62
C ALA A 73 -4.87 -1.22 10.18
N HIS A 74 -4.44 -1.98 11.20
CA HIS A 74 -5.30 -2.97 11.86
C HIS A 74 -6.22 -2.38 12.93
N THR A 75 -5.83 -1.27 13.55
CA THR A 75 -6.62 -0.63 14.61
C THR A 75 -7.67 0.35 14.09
N GLU A 76 -7.49 0.86 12.87
CA GLU A 76 -8.41 1.83 12.29
C GLU A 76 -9.77 1.18 11.96
N PRO A 77 -10.88 1.80 12.38
CA PRO A 77 -12.21 1.32 12.04
C PRO A 77 -12.50 1.55 10.55
N ALA A 78 -13.36 0.70 9.99
CA ALA A 78 -13.85 0.89 8.62
C ALA A 78 -14.57 2.23 8.46
N LEU A 79 -14.45 2.82 7.27
CA LEU A 79 -15.16 4.06 6.91
C LEU A 79 -16.67 3.91 7.17
N PRO A 80 -17.34 4.96 7.71
CA PRO A 80 -18.77 4.93 7.92
C PRO A 80 -19.50 4.88 6.57
N ARG A 81 -20.77 4.46 6.59
CA ARG A 81 -21.61 4.36 5.39
C ARG A 81 -21.73 5.68 4.63
N GLU A 82 -21.62 6.82 5.31
CA GLU A 82 -21.61 8.16 4.71
C GLU A 82 -20.44 8.36 3.73
N GLY A 83 -19.32 7.65 3.94
CA GLY A 83 -18.14 7.67 3.07
C GLY A 83 -18.36 7.00 1.73
N LEU A 84 -19.37 6.12 1.59
CA LEU A 84 -19.70 5.44 0.34
C LEU A 84 -20.10 6.43 -0.78
N TYR A 85 -20.65 7.57 -0.38
CA TYR A 85 -21.22 8.57 -1.28
C TYR A 85 -20.30 9.78 -1.49
N CYS A 86 -19.10 9.75 -0.91
CA CYS A 86 -18.08 10.79 -1.07
C CYS A 86 -17.28 10.58 -2.38
N ASP A 87 -16.69 11.66 -2.90
CA ASP A 87 -15.75 11.66 -4.05
C ASP A 87 -16.32 11.15 -5.38
N ILE A 88 -17.64 11.28 -5.59
CA ILE A 88 -18.28 10.93 -6.87
C ILE A 88 -17.85 11.90 -7.99
N TYR A 89 -17.79 13.20 -7.69
CA TYR A 89 -17.37 14.24 -8.62
C TYR A 89 -16.55 15.31 -7.87
N HIS A 90 -15.60 15.93 -8.56
CA HIS A 90 -14.63 16.83 -7.93
C HIS A 90 -15.12 18.27 -7.69
N ASN A 91 -15.99 18.80 -8.57
CA ASN A 91 -16.44 20.21 -8.56
C ASN A 91 -17.94 20.34 -8.81
N THR A 92 -18.75 19.60 -8.05
CA THR A 92 -20.20 19.69 -8.12
C THR A 92 -20.80 19.82 -6.73
N PRO A 93 -21.94 20.52 -6.58
CA PRO A 93 -22.67 20.55 -5.33
C PRO A 93 -23.17 19.14 -4.94
N PRO A 94 -23.62 18.94 -3.69
CA PRO A 94 -24.18 17.67 -3.23
C PRO A 94 -25.27 17.16 -4.19
N GLN A 95 -25.07 15.95 -4.72
CA GLN A 95 -26.01 15.33 -5.64
C GLN A 95 -26.88 14.29 -4.94
N TYR A 96 -28.04 14.03 -5.52
CA TYR A 96 -28.90 12.92 -5.12
C TYR A 96 -28.34 11.60 -5.66
N VAL A 97 -28.04 10.67 -4.76
CA VAL A 97 -27.50 9.34 -5.10
C VAL A 97 -28.58 8.30 -4.88
N ARG A 98 -28.87 7.53 -5.93
CA ARG A 98 -29.89 6.48 -5.89
C ARG A 98 -29.37 5.24 -5.15
N GLY A 99 -30.06 4.87 -4.08
CA GLY A 99 -29.86 3.59 -3.37
C GLY A 99 -30.54 2.41 -4.06
N ILE A 100 -30.53 1.24 -3.42
CA ILE A 100 -31.18 0.03 -3.96
C ILE A 100 -32.71 0.17 -3.84
N THR A 101 -33.17 0.72 -2.72
CA THR A 101 -34.58 1.10 -2.51
C THR A 101 -34.75 2.62 -2.53
N LEU A 102 -36.00 3.10 -2.68
CA LEU A 102 -36.28 4.54 -2.70
C LEU A 102 -35.96 5.20 -1.34
N ASP A 103 -36.11 4.46 -0.24
CA ASP A 103 -35.85 4.93 1.12
C ASP A 103 -34.34 5.07 1.41
N GLU A 104 -33.50 4.33 0.69
CA GLU A 104 -32.03 4.38 0.79
C GLU A 104 -31.41 5.44 -0.14
N SER A 105 -32.24 6.15 -0.90
CA SER A 105 -31.77 7.24 -1.74
C SER A 105 -31.54 8.49 -0.90
N ILE A 106 -30.31 9.00 -0.95
CA ILE A 106 -29.89 10.12 -0.10
C ILE A 106 -29.25 11.22 -0.94
N ILE A 107 -29.38 12.46 -0.46
CA ILE A 107 -28.54 13.56 -0.93
C ILE A 107 -27.20 13.41 -0.22
N GLN A 108 -26.09 13.54 -0.96
CA GLN A 108 -24.74 13.43 -0.42
C GLN A 108 -24.57 14.32 0.82
N PRO A 109 -24.28 13.76 2.01
CA PRO A 109 -24.04 14.56 3.21
C PRO A 109 -22.67 15.26 3.16
N TYR A 110 -21.67 14.62 2.54
CA TYR A 110 -20.33 15.15 2.32
C TYR A 110 -19.92 14.91 0.87
N CYS A 111 -19.34 15.91 0.21
CA CYS A 111 -18.83 15.77 -1.14
C CYS A 111 -17.45 15.11 -1.19
N ARG A 112 -16.61 15.35 -0.17
CA ARG A 112 -15.23 14.87 -0.09
C ARG A 112 -15.00 14.03 1.15
N THR A 113 -14.17 13.00 1.01
CA THR A 113 -13.75 12.17 2.15
C THR A 113 -13.01 12.99 3.21
N GLU A 114 -12.28 14.04 2.82
CA GLU A 114 -11.63 14.97 3.75
C GLU A 114 -12.59 15.60 4.77
N ASP A 115 -13.77 16.03 4.32
CA ASP A 115 -14.76 16.70 5.18
C ASP A 115 -15.42 15.70 6.14
N LEU A 116 -15.58 14.47 5.69
CA LEU A 116 -16.04 13.35 6.51
C LEU A 116 -15.00 12.95 7.57
N LEU A 117 -13.72 12.87 7.19
CA LEU A 117 -12.63 12.55 8.12
C LEU A 117 -12.44 13.64 9.19
N LYS A 118 -12.54 14.92 8.81
CA LYS A 118 -12.53 16.05 9.76
C LYS A 118 -13.64 15.94 10.80
N LYS A 119 -14.84 15.52 10.42
CA LYS A 119 -15.95 15.30 11.36
C LYS A 119 -15.71 14.11 12.30
N LEU A 120 -15.04 13.07 11.82
CA LEU A 120 -14.68 11.89 12.62
C LEU A 120 -13.50 12.13 13.57
N GLY A 121 -12.85 13.30 13.49
CA GLY A 121 -11.69 13.61 14.31
C GLY A 121 -10.45 12.79 13.97
N VAL A 122 -10.47 12.11 12.82
CA VAL A 122 -9.32 11.40 12.26
C VAL A 122 -8.61 12.42 11.37
N ASN A 123 -7.48 12.94 11.86
CA ASN A 123 -6.65 13.81 11.05
C ASN A 123 -6.01 12.96 9.94
N ALA A 124 -6.41 13.22 8.70
CA ALA A 124 -5.64 12.85 7.51
C ALA A 124 -4.49 13.83 7.30
#